data_AF-A0A5N8VUJ0-F1
#
_entry.id   AF-A0A5N8VUJ0-F1
#
_cell.length_a   1.000
_cell.length_b   1.000
_cell.length_c   1.000
_cell.angle_alpha   90.00
_cell.angle_beta   90.00
_cell.angle_gamma   90.00
#
_symmetry.space_group_name_H-M   'P 1'
#
loop_
_entity.id
_entity.type
_entity.pdbx_description
1 polymer ?
#
loop_
_entity_poly.entity_id
_entity_poly.type
_entity_poly.pdbx_seq_one_letter_code
_entity_poly.pdbx_strand_id
1 'polypeptide(L)'
;MEAAESAGLTRVVKVSSYAAGVRPLVPSAATHVEIEARLWRSSLAWPLLRPDWWLDNVLAQIARVRNGEIFFPAGDATISAVDARDLADVAIAELLADSQFGGTLTLTGSDSVTVAEIAERLSRAADIPLSYRDESAPEWPDYYVAGMRKLFASFRARGFSPRTHTIEEVLGKPPRTIEQFGSEVLTAVLRS
;
A
#
# COMPACT_ATOMS: atom_id res chain seq x y z
N MET A 1 -22.34 -7.33 3.14
CA MET A 1 -22.90 -6.56 4.27
C MET A 1 -24.13 -7.27 4.79
N GLU A 2 -25.10 -7.59 3.94
CA GLU A 2 -26.28 -8.40 4.32
C GLU A 2 -25.94 -9.62 5.19
N ALA A 3 -24.93 -10.41 4.81
CA ALA A 3 -24.48 -11.56 5.62
C ALA A 3 -23.91 -11.14 6.99
N ALA A 4 -23.16 -10.04 7.06
CA ALA A 4 -22.60 -9.51 8.30
C ALA A 4 -23.71 -8.97 9.22
N GLU A 5 -24.65 -8.21 8.66
CA GLU A 5 -25.80 -7.66 9.36
C GLU A 5 -26.73 -8.79 9.85
N SER A 6 -26.99 -9.80 9.01
CA SER A 6 -27.79 -10.97 9.38
C SER A 6 -27.12 -11.81 10.48
N ALA A 7 -25.79 -11.79 10.55
CA ALA A 7 -25.02 -12.43 11.62
C ALA A 7 -24.92 -11.58 12.89
N GLY A 8 -25.54 -10.38 12.91
CA GLY A 8 -25.49 -9.47 14.06
C GLY A 8 -24.13 -8.81 14.27
N LEU A 9 -23.26 -8.79 13.26
CA LEU A 9 -21.99 -8.06 13.34
C LEU A 9 -22.27 -6.56 13.38
N THR A 10 -21.45 -5.84 14.14
CA THR A 10 -21.60 -4.39 14.33
C THR A 10 -20.51 -3.57 13.63
N ARG A 11 -19.45 -4.22 13.14
CA ARG A 11 -18.29 -3.56 12.53
C ARG A 11 -17.69 -4.37 11.39
N VAL A 12 -17.28 -3.68 10.33
CA VAL A 12 -16.45 -4.23 9.25
C VAL A 12 -15.29 -3.28 8.99
N VAL A 13 -14.06 -3.73 9.27
CA VAL A 13 -12.84 -3.00 8.89
C VAL A 13 -12.51 -3.33 7.45
N LYS A 14 -12.46 -2.32 6.58
CA LYS A 14 -12.26 -2.52 5.15
C LYS A 14 -10.90 -1.98 4.71
N VAL A 15 -10.04 -2.89 4.24
CA VAL A 15 -8.87 -2.52 3.42
C VAL A 15 -9.36 -1.99 2.07
N SER A 16 -9.16 -0.70 1.88
CA SER A 16 -9.48 0.07 0.69
C SER A 16 -8.21 0.50 -0.04
N SER A 17 -8.25 1.63 -0.75
CA SER A 17 -7.11 2.23 -1.43
C SER A 17 -7.19 3.75 -1.32
N TYR A 18 -6.05 4.41 -1.13
CA TYR A 18 -5.99 5.88 -1.19
C TYR A 18 -6.57 6.44 -2.49
N ALA A 19 -6.36 5.73 -3.62
CA ALA A 19 -6.90 6.12 -4.91
C ALA A 19 -8.44 6.19 -4.95
N ALA A 20 -9.17 5.47 -4.08
CA ALA A 20 -10.63 5.56 -4.01
C ALA A 20 -11.11 6.97 -3.60
N GLY A 21 -10.35 7.68 -2.78
CA GLY A 21 -10.70 9.04 -2.32
C GLY A 21 -10.31 10.15 -3.31
N VAL A 22 -9.25 9.96 -4.08
CA VAL A 22 -8.64 11.06 -4.88
C VAL A 22 -8.60 10.79 -6.38
N ARG A 23 -8.74 9.53 -6.80
CA ARG A 23 -8.59 9.06 -8.19
C ARG A 23 -9.61 7.94 -8.51
N PRO A 24 -10.92 8.15 -8.25
CA PRO A 24 -11.93 7.10 -8.30
C PRO A 24 -12.14 6.49 -9.71
N LEU A 25 -11.66 7.18 -10.76
CA LEU A 25 -11.79 6.76 -12.15
C LEU A 25 -10.68 5.81 -12.61
N VAL A 26 -9.65 5.57 -11.80
CA VAL A 26 -8.66 4.53 -12.11
C VAL A 26 -9.35 3.18 -11.89
N PRO A 27 -9.27 2.22 -12.83
CA PRO A 27 -10.01 0.96 -12.72
C PRO A 27 -9.79 0.20 -11.40
N SER A 28 -8.56 0.24 -10.85
CA SER A 28 -8.25 -0.36 -9.56
C SER A 28 -8.98 0.29 -8.38
N ALA A 29 -9.36 1.57 -8.49
CA ALA A 29 -10.07 2.31 -7.44
C ALA A 29 -11.60 2.21 -7.54
N ALA A 30 -12.15 1.94 -8.73
CA ALA A 30 -13.59 1.93 -8.96
C ALA A 30 -14.33 0.90 -8.09
N THR A 31 -13.78 -0.32 -7.97
CA THR A 31 -14.34 -1.36 -7.10
C THR A 31 -14.28 -0.97 -5.62
N HIS A 32 -13.24 -0.26 -5.19
CA HIS A 32 -13.15 0.25 -3.83
C HIS A 32 -14.26 1.28 -3.56
N VAL A 33 -14.47 2.24 -4.46
CA VAL A 33 -15.51 3.26 -4.34
C VAL A 33 -16.90 2.64 -4.22
N GLU A 34 -17.20 1.63 -5.03
CA GLU A 34 -18.48 0.93 -4.96
C GLU A 34 -18.71 0.26 -3.59
N ILE A 35 -17.69 -0.45 -3.08
CA ILE A 35 -17.76 -1.13 -1.78
C ILE A 35 -17.85 -0.12 -0.63
N GLU A 36 -17.09 0.96 -0.68
CA GLU A 36 -17.13 2.03 0.34
C GLU A 36 -18.51 2.70 0.39
N ALA A 37 -19.08 3.06 -0.77
CA ALA A 37 -20.41 3.67 -0.85
C ALA A 37 -21.51 2.74 -0.33
N ARG A 38 -21.29 1.43 -0.46
CA ARG A 38 -22.15 0.39 0.08
C ARG A 38 -22.04 0.32 1.61
N LEU A 39 -20.83 0.34 2.17
CA LEU A 39 -20.59 0.38 3.63
C LEU A 39 -21.18 1.64 4.28
N TRP A 40 -21.08 2.80 3.64
CA TRP A 40 -21.65 4.06 4.15
C TRP A 40 -23.17 4.03 4.31
N ARG A 41 -23.88 3.19 3.54
CA ARG A 41 -25.33 3.01 3.63
C ARG A 41 -25.74 1.87 4.55
N SER A 42 -24.79 1.12 5.08
CA SER A 42 -25.05 0.01 6.00
C SER A 42 -25.23 0.50 7.44
N SER A 43 -25.77 -0.38 8.28
CA SER A 43 -25.88 -0.12 9.73
C SER A 43 -24.59 -0.38 10.52
N LEU A 44 -23.55 -0.87 9.84
CA LEU A 44 -22.28 -1.29 10.43
C LEU A 44 -21.37 -0.08 10.69
N ALA A 45 -20.52 -0.14 11.72
CA ALA A 45 -19.32 0.70 11.78
C ALA A 45 -18.33 0.27 10.69
N TRP A 46 -17.66 1.23 10.04
CA TRP A 46 -16.94 1.00 8.78
C TRP A 46 -15.57 1.69 8.69
N PRO A 47 -14.60 1.48 9.60
CA PRO A 47 -13.28 2.08 9.42
C PRO A 47 -12.65 1.63 8.08
N LEU A 48 -12.41 2.60 7.20
CA LEU A 48 -11.79 2.39 5.89
C LEU A 48 -10.28 2.58 6.02
N LEU A 49 -9.50 1.54 5.76
CA LEU A 49 -8.05 1.62 5.73
C LEU A 49 -7.60 1.89 4.29
N ARG A 50 -7.09 3.07 4.01
CA ARG A 50 -6.66 3.51 2.67
C ARG A 50 -5.13 3.59 2.61
N PRO A 51 -4.44 2.47 2.33
CA PRO A 51 -3.01 2.50 2.08
C PRO A 51 -2.69 3.25 0.78
N ASP A 52 -1.54 3.91 0.78
CA ASP A 52 -0.98 4.62 -0.37
C ASP A 52 -0.37 3.61 -1.36
N TRP A 53 0.84 3.13 -1.07
CA TRP A 53 1.56 2.12 -1.84
C TRP A 53 2.17 1.05 -0.93
N TRP A 54 2.30 -0.19 -1.39
CA TRP A 54 2.68 -1.33 -0.55
C TRP A 54 4.12 -1.77 -0.80
N LEU A 55 4.95 -1.88 0.25
CA LEU A 55 6.30 -2.45 0.13
C LEU A 55 6.28 -3.88 -0.41
N ASP A 56 5.25 -4.63 -0.07
CA ASP A 56 4.96 -5.99 -0.54
C ASP A 56 4.83 -6.10 -2.07
N ASN A 57 4.60 -4.99 -2.79
CA ASN A 57 4.64 -4.99 -4.26
C ASN A 57 6.01 -5.43 -4.80
N VAL A 58 7.09 -5.24 -4.04
CA VAL A 58 8.42 -5.77 -4.37
C VAL A 58 8.42 -7.29 -4.41
N LEU A 59 7.69 -7.95 -3.50
CA LEU A 59 7.60 -9.42 -3.43
C LEU A 59 6.83 -10.00 -4.62
N ALA A 60 5.89 -9.25 -5.20
CA ALA A 60 5.22 -9.65 -6.44
C ALA A 60 6.19 -9.75 -7.64
N GLN A 61 7.39 -9.18 -7.52
CA GLN A 61 8.45 -9.26 -8.52
C GLN A 61 9.66 -10.09 -8.05
N ILE A 62 9.46 -11.01 -7.10
CA ILE A 62 10.58 -11.71 -6.45
C ILE A 62 11.55 -12.37 -7.43
N ALA A 63 11.08 -12.85 -8.59
CA ALA A 63 11.94 -13.41 -9.64
C ALA A 63 12.93 -12.38 -10.20
N ARG A 64 12.51 -11.12 -10.39
CA ARG A 64 13.40 -10.01 -10.79
C ARG A 64 14.31 -9.59 -9.66
N VAL A 65 13.78 -9.53 -8.45
CA VAL A 65 14.56 -9.14 -7.26
C VAL A 65 15.70 -10.14 -7.03
N ARG A 66 15.47 -11.45 -7.26
CA ARG A 66 16.52 -12.48 -7.27
C ARG A 66 17.59 -12.26 -8.35
N ASN A 67 17.25 -11.58 -9.45
CA ASN A 67 18.18 -11.17 -10.50
C ASN A 67 18.77 -9.76 -10.27
N GLY A 68 18.51 -9.16 -9.11
CA GLY A 68 19.04 -7.85 -8.74
C GLY A 68 18.30 -6.66 -9.35
N GLU A 69 17.04 -6.85 -9.75
CA GLU A 69 16.22 -5.79 -10.37
C GLU A 69 14.86 -5.61 -9.70
N ILE A 70 14.42 -4.36 -9.56
CA ILE A 70 13.03 -3.97 -9.29
C ILE A 70 12.54 -3.19 -10.51
N PHE A 71 11.33 -3.50 -10.98
CA PHE A 71 10.68 -2.76 -12.05
C PHE A 71 9.41 -2.06 -11.57
N PHE A 72 9.34 -0.75 -11.73
CA PHE A 72 8.06 -0.05 -11.74
C PHE A 72 8.18 1.06 -12.77
N PRO A 73 7.16 1.37 -13.58
CA PRO A 73 7.30 2.42 -14.57
C PRO A 73 7.01 3.79 -13.94
N ALA A 74 7.77 4.12 -12.89
CA ALA A 74 7.48 5.17 -11.92
C ALA A 74 8.23 6.49 -12.16
N GLY A 75 9.30 6.48 -12.96
CA GLY A 75 10.23 7.60 -13.08
C GLY A 75 10.75 8.03 -11.71
N ASP A 76 10.75 9.34 -11.53
CA ASP A 76 11.01 10.07 -10.29
C ASP A 76 9.74 10.33 -9.45
N ALA A 77 8.67 9.56 -9.65
CA ALA A 77 7.49 9.64 -8.79
C ALA A 77 7.85 9.25 -7.36
N THR A 78 7.45 10.10 -6.41
CA THR A 78 7.54 9.79 -4.98
C THR A 78 6.25 9.12 -4.50
N ILE A 79 6.41 8.15 -3.60
CA ILE A 79 5.34 7.38 -2.97
C ILE A 79 5.61 7.21 -1.47
N SER A 80 4.55 7.10 -0.68
CA SER A 80 4.68 6.86 0.77
C SER A 80 4.42 5.39 1.09
N ALA A 81 5.43 4.55 0.84
CA ALA A 81 5.31 3.10 0.87
C ALA A 81 5.07 2.56 2.30
N VAL A 82 3.96 1.84 2.51
CA VAL A 82 3.57 1.21 3.77
C VAL A 82 3.85 -0.30 3.75
N ASP A 83 4.24 -0.85 4.88
CA ASP A 83 4.39 -2.29 5.12
C ASP A 83 3.01 -2.92 5.39
N ALA A 84 2.66 -4.03 4.73
CA ALA A 84 1.38 -4.71 4.97
C ALA A 84 1.19 -5.12 6.44
N ARG A 85 2.26 -5.30 7.21
CA ARG A 85 2.22 -5.62 8.64
C ARG A 85 1.70 -4.45 9.48
N ASP A 86 1.99 -3.20 9.11
CA ASP A 86 1.39 -2.05 9.79
C ASP A 86 -0.09 -1.93 9.49
N LEU A 87 -0.50 -2.22 8.25
CA LEU A 87 -1.93 -2.27 7.91
C LEU A 87 -2.66 -3.34 8.71
N ALA A 88 -2.06 -4.53 8.85
CA ALA A 88 -2.61 -5.61 9.65
C ALA A 88 -2.72 -5.21 11.14
N ASP A 89 -1.68 -4.59 11.70
CA ASP A 89 -1.68 -4.08 13.08
C ASP A 89 -2.81 -3.04 13.28
N VAL A 90 -2.98 -2.09 12.34
CA VAL A 90 -4.07 -1.09 12.37
C VAL A 90 -5.44 -1.75 12.27
N ALA A 91 -5.60 -2.74 11.37
CA ALA A 91 -6.86 -3.46 11.23
C ALA A 91 -7.23 -4.22 12.53
N ILE A 92 -6.25 -4.84 13.18
CA ILE A 92 -6.43 -5.51 14.46
C ILE A 92 -6.82 -4.50 15.55
N ALA A 93 -6.13 -3.36 15.62
CA ALA A 93 -6.47 -2.31 16.57
C ALA A 93 -7.92 -1.81 16.38
N GLU A 94 -8.33 -1.55 15.14
CA GLU A 94 -9.71 -1.17 14.79
C GLU A 94 -10.73 -2.27 15.12
N LEU A 95 -10.39 -3.56 14.96
CA LEU A 95 -11.29 -4.65 15.31
C LEU A 95 -11.47 -4.80 16.82
N LEU A 96 -10.43 -4.53 17.61
CA LEU A 96 -10.41 -4.73 19.05
C LEU A 96 -10.83 -3.50 19.88
N ALA A 97 -10.90 -2.32 19.27
CA ALA A 97 -11.23 -1.09 19.97
C ALA A 97 -12.72 -1.03 20.39
N ASP A 98 -13.00 -0.44 21.55
CA ASP A 98 -14.38 -0.20 22.01
C ASP A 98 -15.17 0.68 21.04
N SER A 99 -14.49 1.66 20.43
CA SER A 99 -15.02 2.52 19.36
C SER A 99 -14.03 2.61 18.20
N GLN A 100 -14.51 2.80 16.97
CA GLN A 100 -13.63 3.02 15.81
C GLN A 100 -12.76 4.27 16.01
N PHE A 101 -11.51 4.25 15.56
CA PHE A 101 -10.63 5.41 15.65
C PHE A 101 -11.04 6.50 14.64
N GLY A 102 -11.65 6.10 13.52
CA GLY A 102 -12.20 7.04 12.54
C GLY A 102 -13.02 6.35 11.45
N GLY A 103 -13.56 7.14 10.52
CA GLY A 103 -14.28 6.61 9.35
C GLY A 103 -13.35 6.27 8.18
N THR A 104 -12.26 7.00 8.00
CA THR A 104 -11.28 6.75 6.93
C THR A 104 -9.89 7.08 7.42
N LEU A 105 -9.02 6.07 7.42
CA LEU A 105 -7.64 6.10 7.86
C LEU A 105 -6.74 5.99 6.64
N THR A 106 -6.09 7.09 6.26
CA THR A 106 -5.04 7.06 5.22
C THR A 106 -3.75 6.59 5.85
N LEU A 107 -3.19 5.50 5.33
CA LEU A 107 -2.04 4.81 5.92
C LEU A 107 -0.82 4.91 4.99
N THR A 108 0.25 5.51 5.50
CA THR A 108 1.49 5.75 4.77
C THR A 108 2.69 5.28 5.57
N GLY A 109 3.78 4.92 4.91
CA GLY A 109 5.07 4.75 5.58
C GLY A 109 5.61 6.07 6.13
N SER A 110 6.78 5.98 6.78
CA SER A 110 7.45 7.14 7.40
C SER A 110 8.00 8.14 6.39
N ASP A 111 8.26 7.73 5.15
CA ASP A 111 8.99 8.52 4.16
C ASP A 111 8.24 8.60 2.83
N SER A 112 8.42 9.73 2.14
CA SER A 112 8.02 9.90 0.73
C SER A 112 9.26 9.72 -0.15
N VAL A 113 9.32 8.61 -0.88
CA VAL A 113 10.52 8.16 -1.61
C VAL A 113 10.20 7.72 -3.03
N THR A 114 11.20 7.78 -3.89
CA THR A 114 11.17 7.20 -5.24
C THR A 114 11.38 5.68 -5.19
N VAL A 115 10.99 4.97 -6.25
CA VAL A 115 11.28 3.53 -6.37
C VAL A 115 12.78 3.25 -6.41
N ALA A 116 13.59 4.18 -6.95
CA ALA A 116 15.04 4.09 -6.93
C ALA A 116 15.60 4.10 -5.50
N GLU A 117 15.12 5.01 -4.65
CA GLU A 117 15.51 5.07 -3.23
C GLU A 117 15.02 3.84 -2.46
N ILE A 118 13.82 3.32 -2.76
CA ILE A 118 13.34 2.04 -2.20
C ILE A 118 14.32 0.92 -2.55
N ALA A 119 14.69 0.78 -3.83
CA ALA A 119 15.61 -0.26 -4.27
C ALA A 119 16.98 -0.15 -3.58
N GLU A 120 17.50 1.07 -3.43
CA GLU A 120 18.77 1.34 -2.76
C GLU A 120 18.72 0.99 -1.26
N ARG A 121 17.64 1.35 -0.56
CA ARG A 121 17.45 1.05 0.86
C ARG A 121 17.27 -0.44 1.11
N LEU A 122 16.49 -1.11 0.26
CA LEU A 122 16.32 -2.57 0.31
C LEU A 122 17.61 -3.30 0.00
N SER A 123 18.37 -2.85 -1.00
CA SER A 123 19.70 -3.37 -1.36
C SER A 123 20.61 -3.42 -0.14
N ARG A 124 20.72 -2.29 0.58
CA ARG A 124 21.51 -2.21 1.82
C ARG A 124 20.96 -3.07 2.94
N ALA A 125 19.65 -3.02 3.18
CA ALA A 125 19.03 -3.67 4.33
C ALA A 125 18.98 -5.20 4.22
N ALA A 126 18.88 -5.72 2.99
CA ALA A 126 18.87 -7.16 2.71
C ALA A 126 20.25 -7.71 2.31
N ASP A 127 21.26 -6.85 2.18
CA ASP A 127 22.62 -7.19 1.72
C ASP A 127 22.61 -7.92 0.36
N ILE A 128 21.88 -7.36 -0.62
CA ILE A 128 21.78 -7.88 -1.99
C ILE A 128 21.95 -6.75 -2.99
N PRO A 129 22.60 -6.99 -4.15
CA PRO A 129 22.67 -5.97 -5.19
C PRO A 129 21.29 -5.80 -5.84
N LEU A 130 20.63 -4.68 -5.58
CA LEU A 130 19.32 -4.36 -6.16
C LEU A 130 19.35 -3.02 -6.89
N SER A 131 18.80 -3.00 -8.10
CA SER A 131 18.74 -1.81 -8.96
C SER A 131 17.33 -1.57 -9.51
N TYR A 132 16.95 -0.31 -9.63
CA TYR A 132 15.68 0.08 -10.22
C TYR A 132 15.78 0.15 -11.76
N ARG A 133 14.80 -0.43 -12.45
CA ARG A 133 14.63 -0.37 -13.91
C ARG A 133 13.24 0.18 -14.25
N ASP A 134 13.17 1.28 -15.00
CA ASP A 134 11.90 1.88 -15.42
C ASP A 134 11.41 1.35 -16.77
N GLU A 135 12.31 0.89 -17.63
CA GLU A 135 12.01 0.67 -19.06
C GLU A 135 11.79 -0.80 -19.43
N SER A 136 12.26 -1.76 -18.63
CA SER A 136 12.25 -3.18 -19.00
C SER A 136 11.22 -4.00 -18.21
N ALA A 137 10.06 -4.27 -18.82
CA ALA A 137 9.11 -5.29 -18.35
C ALA A 137 8.44 -6.10 -19.46
N PRO A 138 9.25 -6.84 -20.26
CA PRO A 138 8.71 -7.64 -21.37
C PRO A 138 7.72 -8.73 -20.92
N GLU A 139 7.79 -9.16 -19.66
CA GLU A 139 6.89 -10.15 -19.08
C GLU A 139 5.55 -9.57 -18.60
N TRP A 140 5.37 -8.24 -18.63
CA TRP A 140 4.12 -7.57 -18.26
C TRP A 140 3.39 -7.08 -19.51
N PRO A 141 2.06 -7.25 -19.61
CA PRO A 141 1.33 -6.78 -20.79
C PRO A 141 1.46 -5.27 -21.00
N ASP A 142 1.66 -4.83 -22.25
CA ASP A 142 1.84 -3.41 -22.60
C ASP A 142 0.75 -2.50 -22.05
N TYR A 143 -0.52 -2.93 -22.11
CA TYR A 143 -1.65 -2.15 -21.61
C TYR A 143 -1.55 -1.91 -20.09
N TYR A 144 -0.99 -2.87 -19.35
CA TYR A 144 -0.81 -2.78 -17.91
C TYR A 144 0.31 -1.80 -17.58
N VAL A 145 1.46 -1.94 -18.25
CA VAL A 145 2.59 -1.00 -18.10
C VAL A 145 2.17 0.43 -18.47
N ALA A 146 1.42 0.61 -19.56
CA ALA A 146 0.89 1.91 -19.96
C ALA A 146 -0.08 2.49 -18.90
N GLY A 147 -0.91 1.65 -18.28
CA GLY A 147 -1.78 2.04 -17.17
C GLY A 147 -0.99 2.53 -15.95
N MET A 148 0.04 1.80 -15.55
CA MET A 148 0.92 2.21 -14.44
C MET A 148 1.70 3.48 -14.76
N ARG A 149 2.19 3.65 -15.99
CA ARG A 149 2.84 4.91 -16.43
C ARG A 149 1.91 6.10 -16.25
N LYS A 150 0.64 5.98 -16.65
CA LYS A 150 -0.36 7.04 -16.45
C LYS A 150 -0.60 7.31 -14.97
N LEU A 151 -0.65 6.26 -14.15
CA LEU A 151 -0.82 6.38 -12.70
C LEU A 151 0.35 7.14 -12.05
N PHE A 152 1.58 6.70 -12.28
CA PHE A 152 2.78 7.34 -11.73
C PHE A 152 3.05 8.74 -12.28
N ALA A 153 2.75 9.00 -13.56
CA ALA A 153 2.77 10.36 -14.10
C ALA A 153 1.82 11.28 -13.32
N SER A 154 0.69 10.74 -12.89
CA SER A 154 -0.25 11.49 -12.08
C SER A 154 0.20 11.66 -10.63
N PHE A 155 1.05 10.76 -10.10
CA PHE A 155 1.70 10.93 -8.80
C PHE A 155 2.75 12.03 -8.87
N ARG A 156 3.58 12.08 -9.93
CA ARG A 156 4.53 13.18 -10.14
C ARG A 156 3.84 14.54 -10.20
N ALA A 157 2.74 14.62 -10.95
CA ALA A 157 2.06 15.89 -11.18
C ALA A 157 1.30 16.42 -9.94
N ARG A 158 0.87 15.55 -9.03
CA ARG A 158 -0.09 15.91 -7.97
C ARG A 158 0.30 15.43 -6.57
N GLY A 159 1.42 14.74 -6.43
CA GLY A 159 1.70 13.87 -5.29
C GLY A 159 0.81 12.63 -5.29
N PHE A 160 1.21 11.62 -4.52
CA PHE A 160 0.34 10.49 -4.20
C PHE A 160 -0.45 10.81 -2.93
N SER A 161 0.02 10.38 -1.75
CA SER A 161 -0.44 10.88 -0.45
C SER A 161 0.68 11.64 0.26
N PRO A 162 0.41 12.82 0.87
CA PRO A 162 1.32 13.33 1.88
C PRO A 162 1.45 12.30 2.99
N ARG A 163 2.65 12.19 3.58
CA ARG A 163 2.87 11.39 4.78
C ARG A 163 1.82 11.73 5.84
N THR A 164 1.13 10.73 6.35
CA THR A 164 0.20 10.83 7.48
C THR A 164 0.86 10.32 8.76
N HIS A 165 0.22 10.58 9.89
CA HIS A 165 0.66 10.10 11.21
C HIS A 165 -0.35 9.07 11.77
N THR A 166 -1.23 8.56 10.90
CA THR A 166 -2.37 7.72 11.30
C THR A 166 -1.92 6.42 11.95
N ILE A 167 -0.79 5.86 11.51
CA ILE A 167 -0.25 4.62 12.10
C ILE A 167 0.25 4.91 13.52
N GLU A 168 0.95 6.02 13.72
CA GLU A 168 1.39 6.50 15.03
C GLU A 168 0.22 6.76 15.97
N GLU A 169 -0.81 7.43 15.48
CA GLU A 169 -2.02 7.76 16.24
C GLU A 169 -2.79 6.52 16.70
N VAL A 170 -2.89 5.49 15.85
CA VAL A 170 -3.64 4.27 16.15
C VAL A 170 -2.80 3.26 16.95
N LEU A 171 -1.52 3.09 16.62
CA LEU A 171 -0.67 2.05 17.22
C LEU A 171 0.25 2.55 18.34
N GLY A 172 0.38 3.86 18.52
CA GLY A 172 1.31 4.45 19.49
C GLY A 172 2.80 4.28 19.13
N LYS A 173 3.10 3.86 17.90
CA LYS A 173 4.46 3.60 17.40
C LYS A 173 4.61 4.04 15.93
N PRO A 174 5.80 4.44 15.47
CA PRO A 174 6.04 4.75 14.06
C PRO A 174 5.76 3.55 13.15
N PRO A 175 5.39 3.78 11.88
CA PRO A 175 5.32 2.71 10.89
C PRO A 175 6.69 2.07 10.70
N ARG A 176 6.68 0.81 10.26
CA ARG A 176 7.88 0.08 9.89
C ARG A 176 8.57 0.77 8.73
N THR A 177 9.90 0.82 8.82
CA THR A 177 10.77 1.41 7.81
C THR A 177 11.03 0.45 6.64
N ILE A 178 11.51 0.99 5.52
CA ILE A 178 11.96 0.19 4.37
C ILE A 178 13.10 -0.74 4.77
N GLU A 179 13.99 -0.30 5.67
CA GLU A 179 15.09 -1.09 6.21
C GLU A 179 14.59 -2.29 7.04
N GLN A 180 13.57 -2.08 7.88
CA GLN A 180 12.95 -3.18 8.63
C GLN A 180 12.27 -4.18 7.69
N PHE A 181 11.55 -3.71 6.66
CA PHE A 181 11.00 -4.61 5.65
C PHE A 181 12.10 -5.39 4.91
N GLY A 182 13.20 -4.75 4.51
CA GLY A 182 14.32 -5.38 3.82
C GLY A 182 14.99 -6.48 4.65
N SER A 183 15.31 -6.17 5.90
CA SER A 183 16.03 -7.08 6.80
C SER A 183 15.14 -8.23 7.33
N GLU A 184 13.84 -8.00 7.55
CA GLU A 184 12.95 -8.99 8.15
C GLU A 184 12.17 -9.80 7.12
N VAL A 185 11.61 -9.15 6.10
CA VAL A 185 10.70 -9.78 5.14
C VAL A 185 11.44 -10.18 3.87
N LEU A 186 12.06 -9.22 3.18
CA LEU A 186 12.71 -9.50 1.91
C LEU A 186 13.83 -10.53 2.06
N THR A 187 14.67 -10.38 3.08
CA THR A 187 15.73 -11.34 3.41
C THR A 187 15.18 -12.74 3.65
N ALA A 188 14.06 -12.89 4.36
CA ALA A 188 13.46 -14.19 4.63
C ALA A 188 12.95 -14.86 3.33
N VAL A 189 12.26 -14.10 2.47
CA VAL A 189 11.71 -14.59 1.20
C VAL A 189 12.81 -14.97 0.18
N LEU A 190 13.95 -14.28 0.21
CA LEU A 190 15.08 -14.62 -0.67
C LEU A 190 15.82 -15.89 -0.23
N ARG A 191 15.71 -16.26 1.04
CA ARG A 191 16.34 -17.47 1.60
C ARG A 191 15.49 -18.75 1.47
N SER A 192 14.18 -18.62 1.20
CA SER A 192 13.26 -19.74 0.95
C SER A 192 13.37 -20.26 -0.48
#